data_AF-A0A9Q1KEH5-F1
#
_entry.id   AF-A0A9Q1KEH5-F1
#
_cell.length_a   1.000
_cell.length_b   1.000
_cell.length_c   1.000
_cell.angle_alpha   90.00
_cell.angle_beta   90.00
_cell.angle_gamma   90.00
#
_symmetry.space_group_name_H-M   'P 1'
#
loop_
_entity.id
_entity.type
_entity.pdbx_description
1 polymer ?
#
loop_
_entity_poly.entity_id
_entity_poly.type
_entity_poly.pdbx_seq_one_letter_code
_entity_poly.pdbx_strand_id
1 'polypeptide(L)'
;MEGVDPIEIVDETQCVQDIMDDIVSEEKQNEGTSSNVIDKMLEDLVENDMKKLIFKTPVECEVFYFTYAKTVGFGVKREAPRMNHHGIVTSLCFCCDCEGVRSEKDKNREDKKRKPRDETRCFCKAFISMKYMKTTCQYIVKEFKKEHNHHLATYHPHVDVDKLDDDTLMVTCFIAHIGFDCSEVLNNFIFCLLLYWLIAENQATNGCIGRDRDCHRRLAYGITHLKVVRTPYYMCPELLADIPNGFISHIWSFGMPLSFAVYIKLGTKFLSDENMVLQSNVEDISAARASVDRELIEKKSLLELGNTLGHLNELVESLKSNLDKVSCERDHLQKEIMILEGKVETTYALANENAAIAAEAQEIAESRRVYAEEKEEEVKFLEESREELELELHALNHKMQNVESTDADVKRHLDEKARNLQEALKHIKILEKDLANKDTEIAQCKAHILELTVHAEAEASEYKYKDSFFMFNFAEVHMLFSSVLFFVICSLKLTLSRSWRQWLNRLKQKRHRAMREFQQIN
;
A
#
# COMPACT_ATOMS: atom_id res chain seq x y z
N MET A 1 31.28 3.09 57.46
CA MET A 1 30.67 1.91 56.79
C MET A 1 29.27 2.36 56.39
N GLU A 2 29.21 3.31 55.46
CA GLU A 2 28.99 3.03 54.03
C GLU A 2 27.62 2.36 53.88
N GLY A 3 26.51 3.09 53.69
CA GLY A 3 26.34 4.16 52.70
C GLY A 3 25.87 3.50 51.40
N VAL A 4 24.63 3.01 51.39
CA VAL A 4 23.98 2.45 50.20
C VAL A 4 23.39 3.62 49.44
N ASP A 5 24.01 3.96 48.32
CA ASP A 5 23.51 5.00 47.41
C ASP A 5 22.22 4.54 46.71
N PRO A 6 21.25 5.44 46.48
CA PRO A 6 20.03 5.11 45.74
C PRO A 6 20.33 4.93 44.25
N ILE A 7 19.70 3.92 43.65
CA ILE A 7 19.67 3.71 42.21
C ILE A 7 18.92 4.89 41.58
N GLU A 8 19.64 5.77 40.88
CA GLU A 8 19.05 6.74 39.96
C GLU A 8 18.40 5.98 38.79
N ILE A 9 17.08 6.09 38.72
CA ILE A 9 16.31 5.82 37.50
C ILE A 9 16.56 7.02 36.60
N VAL A 10 17.41 6.86 35.59
CA VAL A 10 17.58 7.86 34.53
C VAL A 10 16.33 7.84 33.67
N ASP A 11 15.58 8.93 33.75
CA ASP A 11 14.37 9.23 33.00
C ASP A 11 14.70 9.31 31.49
N GLU A 12 14.13 8.40 30.69
CA GLU A 12 14.31 8.31 29.22
C GLU A 12 13.70 9.50 28.46
N THR A 13 13.17 10.51 29.15
CA THR A 13 12.62 11.73 28.53
C THR A 13 13.66 12.83 28.27
N GLN A 14 14.87 12.77 28.85
CA GLN A 14 15.89 13.81 28.67
C GLN A 14 16.65 13.69 27.32
N CYS A 15 16.65 12.53 26.66
CA CYS A 15 17.31 12.35 25.36
C CYS A 15 16.43 12.81 24.17
N VAL A 16 15.12 12.96 24.38
CA VAL A 16 14.18 13.35 23.31
C VAL A 16 14.12 14.87 23.16
N GLN A 17 14.41 15.62 24.22
CA GLN A 17 14.38 17.08 24.18
C GLN A 17 15.61 17.68 23.48
N ASP A 18 16.79 17.09 23.66
CA ASP A 18 18.02 17.55 22.99
C ASP A 18 18.09 17.17 21.49
N ILE A 19 17.27 16.21 21.03
CA ILE A 19 17.17 15.82 19.61
C ILE A 19 16.21 16.74 18.84
N MET A 20 15.23 17.36 19.52
CA MET A 20 14.23 18.20 18.86
C MET A 20 14.77 19.61 18.50
N ASP A 21 15.80 20.10 19.20
CA ASP A 21 16.37 21.44 18.96
C ASP A 21 17.49 21.46 17.89
N ASP A 22 18.12 20.31 17.60
CA ASP A 22 19.10 20.19 16.49
C ASP A 22 18.43 20.03 15.11
N ILE A 23 17.19 19.56 15.05
CA ILE A 23 16.43 19.37 13.79
C ILE A 23 15.96 20.71 13.20
N VAL A 24 15.84 21.77 14.00
CA VAL A 24 15.34 23.09 13.53
C VAL A 24 16.44 23.97 12.93
N SER A 25 17.71 23.55 12.97
CA SER A 25 18.84 24.39 12.55
C SER A 25 19.39 24.11 11.13
N GLU A 26 19.00 23.02 10.46
CA GLU A 26 19.53 22.68 9.11
C GLU A 26 18.48 22.71 7.97
N GLU A 27 17.22 23.07 8.23
CA GLU A 27 16.18 23.14 7.18
C GLU A 27 16.12 24.47 6.41
N LYS A 28 17.24 25.19 6.28
CA LYS A 28 17.28 26.43 5.49
C LYS A 28 18.43 26.55 4.48
N GLN A 29 18.94 25.46 3.92
CA GLN A 29 19.69 25.51 2.64
C GLN A 29 19.63 24.16 1.89
N ASN A 30 18.51 23.82 1.25
CA ASN A 30 18.51 22.99 0.02
C ASN A 30 17.10 22.78 -0.54
N GLU A 31 16.36 23.87 -0.77
CA GLU A 31 15.22 23.84 -1.68
C GLU A 31 15.56 24.70 -2.89
N GLY A 32 15.71 24.04 -4.05
CA GLY A 32 15.93 24.69 -5.34
C GLY A 32 17.34 24.50 -5.87
N THR A 33 17.64 23.32 -6.41
CA THR A 33 18.48 23.04 -7.61
C THR A 33 18.87 21.56 -7.57
N SER A 34 18.05 20.63 -8.07
CA SER A 34 18.57 19.26 -8.29
C SER A 34 17.77 18.30 -9.19
N SER A 35 16.66 18.68 -9.84
CA SER A 35 15.95 17.66 -10.64
C SER A 35 16.62 17.34 -11.98
N ASN A 36 17.34 18.29 -12.60
CA ASN A 36 17.91 18.08 -13.94
C ASN A 36 19.41 17.71 -13.93
N VAL A 37 20.06 17.75 -12.76
CA VAL A 37 21.51 17.45 -12.61
C VAL A 37 21.73 16.02 -12.12
N ILE A 38 20.80 15.46 -11.32
CA ILE A 38 20.91 14.09 -10.78
C ILE A 38 20.73 13.03 -11.88
N ASP A 39 19.79 13.21 -12.80
CA ASP A 39 19.51 12.24 -13.87
C ASP A 39 20.70 12.04 -14.81
N LYS A 40 21.53 13.07 -15.01
CA LYS A 40 22.73 12.99 -15.85
C LYS A 40 23.94 12.41 -15.12
N MET A 41 23.93 12.36 -13.78
CA MET A 41 25.02 11.78 -12.97
C MET A 41 24.82 10.29 -12.65
N LEU A 42 23.61 9.75 -12.81
CA LEU A 42 23.29 8.35 -12.48
C LEU A 42 23.83 7.34 -13.52
N GLU A 43 23.98 7.73 -14.79
CA GLU A 43 24.50 6.85 -15.84
C GLU A 43 26.01 6.53 -15.67
N ASP A 44 26.76 7.44 -15.02
CA ASP A 44 28.23 7.38 -14.87
C ASP A 44 28.72 6.74 -13.56
N LEU A 45 27.82 6.26 -12.69
CA LEU A 45 28.22 5.62 -11.44
C LEU A 45 29.03 4.34 -11.71
N VAL A 46 30.29 4.34 -11.25
CA VAL A 46 31.19 3.19 -11.26
C VAL A 46 30.87 2.30 -10.06
N GLU A 47 31.11 0.98 -10.15
CA GLU A 47 30.82 0.00 -9.07
C GLU A 47 31.36 0.42 -7.69
N ASN A 48 32.46 1.18 -7.65
CA ASN A 48 33.08 1.67 -6.44
C ASN A 48 32.29 2.79 -5.74
N ASP A 49 31.52 3.58 -6.48
CA ASP A 49 30.72 4.66 -5.92
C ASP A 49 29.38 4.13 -5.42
N MET A 50 28.82 3.12 -6.11
CA MET A 50 27.63 2.39 -5.64
C MET A 50 27.88 1.72 -4.28
N LYS A 51 29.09 1.20 -4.04
CA LYS A 51 29.47 0.59 -2.75
C LYS A 51 29.58 1.56 -1.58
N LYS A 52 29.68 2.87 -1.84
CA LYS A 52 29.77 3.91 -0.80
C LYS A 52 28.40 4.40 -0.35
N LEU A 53 27.33 4.00 -1.02
CA LEU A 53 25.98 4.42 -0.68
C LEU A 53 25.50 3.72 0.59
N ILE A 54 24.84 4.51 1.43
CA ILE A 54 24.36 4.11 2.75
C ILE A 54 22.90 4.53 2.86
N PHE A 55 22.05 3.63 3.35
CA PHE A 55 20.61 3.85 3.47
C PHE A 55 20.14 3.52 4.89
N LYS A 56 19.15 4.24 5.41
CA LYS A 56 18.62 3.98 6.76
C LYS A 56 17.55 2.90 6.74
N THR A 57 16.70 2.91 5.71
CA THR A 57 15.52 2.03 5.62
C THR A 57 15.59 1.07 4.42
N PRO A 58 14.90 -0.09 4.49
CA PRO A 58 14.80 -0.98 3.34
C PRO A 58 14.00 -0.37 2.17
N VAL A 59 13.09 0.57 2.48
CA VAL A 59 12.28 1.29 1.49
C VAL A 59 13.14 2.27 0.68
N GLU A 60 14.04 3.01 1.33
CA GLU A 60 15.02 3.87 0.64
C GLU A 60 15.89 3.08 -0.34
N CYS A 61 16.33 1.88 0.06
CA CYS A 61 17.11 0.99 -0.80
C CYS A 61 16.35 0.61 -2.08
N GLU A 62 15.06 0.31 -1.93
CA GLU A 62 14.16 -0.08 -3.02
C GLU A 62 13.91 1.08 -3.98
N VAL A 63 13.57 2.26 -3.44
CA VAL A 63 13.35 3.48 -4.23
C VAL A 63 14.62 3.84 -5.02
N PHE A 64 15.78 3.81 -4.38
CA PHE A 64 17.05 4.12 -5.03
C PHE A 64 17.30 3.19 -6.23
N TYR A 65 17.22 1.87 -6.04
CA TYR A 65 17.53 0.94 -7.11
C TYR A 65 16.48 0.93 -8.22
N PHE A 66 15.20 1.16 -7.91
CA PHE A 66 14.18 1.33 -8.95
C PHE A 66 14.39 2.60 -9.77
N THR A 67 14.79 3.71 -9.15
CA THR A 67 15.12 4.94 -9.88
C THR A 67 16.34 4.75 -10.77
N TYR A 68 17.38 4.07 -10.26
CA TYR A 68 18.53 3.64 -11.08
C TYR A 68 18.10 2.76 -12.26
N ALA A 69 17.22 1.78 -12.03
CA ALA A 69 16.77 0.90 -13.10
C ALA A 69 15.90 1.62 -14.14
N LYS A 70 15.08 2.58 -13.72
CA LYS A 70 14.29 3.43 -14.62
C LYS A 70 15.17 4.31 -15.51
N THR A 71 16.18 4.95 -14.93
CA THR A 71 17.13 5.80 -15.68
C THR A 71 17.96 4.97 -16.67
N VAL A 72 18.43 3.79 -16.25
CA VAL A 72 19.20 2.88 -17.11
C VAL A 72 18.32 2.11 -18.11
N GLY A 73 17.00 2.03 -17.88
CA GLY A 73 16.04 1.43 -18.82
C GLY A 73 15.85 -0.08 -18.69
N PHE A 74 15.87 -0.64 -17.47
CA PHE A 74 15.51 -2.03 -17.20
C PHE A 74 14.47 -2.18 -16.09
N GLY A 75 13.73 -3.30 -16.13
CA GLY A 75 12.82 -3.70 -15.07
C GLY A 75 13.54 -4.46 -13.94
N VAL A 76 13.02 -4.34 -12.72
CA VAL A 76 13.63 -4.90 -11.51
C VAL A 76 12.71 -5.91 -10.83
N LYS A 77 13.28 -7.08 -10.56
CA LYS A 77 12.69 -8.17 -9.81
C LYS A 77 13.23 -8.16 -8.38
N ARG A 78 12.32 -8.37 -7.43
CA ARG A 78 12.63 -8.45 -6.00
C ARG A 78 12.94 -9.89 -5.61
N GLU A 79 14.09 -10.12 -4.99
CA GLU A 79 14.34 -11.38 -4.29
C GLU A 79 13.75 -11.36 -2.88
N ALA A 80 13.45 -12.53 -2.33
CA ALA A 80 12.97 -12.63 -0.96
C ALA A 80 14.03 -12.08 0.02
N PRO A 81 13.69 -11.11 0.87
CA PRO A 81 14.63 -10.54 1.82
C PRO A 81 15.07 -11.59 2.83
N ARG A 82 16.35 -11.55 3.25
CA ARG A 82 16.83 -12.40 4.34
C ARG A 82 16.63 -11.69 5.66
N MET A 83 15.92 -12.33 6.59
CA MET A 83 15.64 -11.79 7.92
C MET A 83 16.39 -12.56 9.01
N ASN A 84 16.71 -11.89 10.11
CA ASN A 84 17.18 -12.55 11.33
C ASN A 84 16.01 -13.20 12.10
N HIS A 85 16.33 -14.01 13.11
CA HIS A 85 15.36 -14.58 14.05
C HIS A 85 14.46 -13.53 14.76
N HIS A 86 14.87 -12.26 14.79
CA HIS A 86 14.14 -11.14 15.39
C HIS A 86 13.29 -10.36 14.36
N GLY A 87 13.07 -10.88 13.15
CA GLY A 87 12.26 -10.24 12.11
C GLY A 87 12.93 -9.06 11.38
N ILE A 88 14.13 -8.65 11.78
CA ILE A 88 14.88 -7.57 11.13
C ILE A 88 15.42 -8.04 9.78
N VAL A 89 15.16 -7.27 8.72
CA VAL A 89 15.72 -7.50 7.37
C VAL A 89 17.23 -7.25 7.40
N THR A 90 18.01 -8.28 7.07
CA THR A 90 19.47 -8.24 7.08
C THR A 90 20.11 -8.12 5.72
N SER A 91 19.39 -8.56 4.68
CA SER A 91 19.89 -8.54 3.31
C SER A 91 18.73 -8.31 2.34
N LEU A 92 18.97 -7.38 1.41
CA LEU A 92 18.09 -7.08 0.28
C LEU A 92 18.84 -7.40 -1.00
N CYS A 93 18.17 -8.04 -1.95
CA CYS A 93 18.72 -8.32 -3.27
C CYS A 93 17.68 -7.94 -4.32
N PHE A 94 18.13 -7.19 -5.33
CA PHE A 94 17.32 -6.78 -6.46
C PHE A 94 18.04 -7.15 -7.74
N CYS A 95 17.33 -7.81 -8.65
CA CYS A 95 17.88 -8.32 -9.90
C CYS A 95 17.11 -7.78 -11.10
N CYS A 96 17.67 -7.93 -12.29
CA CYS A 96 16.95 -7.59 -13.52
C CYS A 96 15.75 -8.53 -13.73
N ASP A 97 14.63 -8.01 -14.24
CA ASP A 97 13.43 -8.79 -14.59
C ASP A 97 13.69 -9.88 -15.64
N CYS A 98 14.74 -9.71 -16.44
CA CYS A 98 15.21 -10.69 -17.41
C CYS A 98 16.06 -11.81 -16.79
N GLU A 99 16.22 -11.87 -15.46
CA GLU A 99 16.95 -12.93 -14.76
C GLU A 99 16.17 -14.27 -14.70
N GLY A 100 16.92 -15.36 -14.93
CA GLY A 100 16.45 -16.74 -14.76
C GLY A 100 15.49 -17.22 -15.85
N VAL A 101 14.88 -18.38 -15.62
CA VAL A 101 13.81 -18.95 -16.45
C VAL A 101 12.48 -18.93 -15.71
N ARG A 102 11.38 -19.04 -16.45
CA ARG A 102 10.07 -19.24 -15.83
C ARG A 102 9.97 -20.68 -15.32
N SER A 103 9.36 -20.87 -14.15
CA SER A 103 9.21 -22.20 -13.55
C SER A 103 8.39 -23.13 -14.46
N GLU A 104 8.71 -24.43 -14.51
CA GLU A 104 7.95 -25.41 -15.31
C GLU A 104 6.47 -25.50 -14.90
N LYS A 105 6.17 -25.24 -13.61
CA LYS A 105 4.81 -25.18 -13.09
C LYS A 105 3.98 -24.04 -13.70
N ASP A 106 4.62 -22.96 -14.13
CA ASP A 106 3.95 -21.84 -14.82
C ASP A 106 3.76 -22.09 -16.32
N LYS A 107 4.54 -23.01 -16.92
CA LYS A 107 4.42 -23.40 -18.33
C LYS A 107 3.23 -24.34 -18.56
N ASN A 108 2.90 -25.19 -17.59
CA ASN A 108 1.92 -26.28 -17.72
C ASN A 108 0.63 -26.08 -16.89
N ARG A 109 0.27 -24.84 -16.53
CA ARG A 109 -0.91 -24.56 -15.71
C ARG A 109 -2.16 -24.45 -16.60
N GLU A 110 -2.91 -25.55 -16.72
CA GLU A 110 -4.09 -25.67 -17.58
C GLU A 110 -5.23 -24.69 -17.21
N ASP A 111 -5.26 -24.20 -15.97
CA ASP A 111 -6.34 -23.35 -15.42
C ASP A 111 -6.32 -21.88 -15.91
N LYS A 112 -5.32 -21.46 -16.70
CA LYS A 112 -5.21 -20.07 -17.18
C LYS A 112 -5.88 -19.89 -18.54
N LYS A 113 -6.94 -19.05 -18.57
CA LYS A 113 -7.68 -18.63 -19.79
C LYS A 113 -6.81 -17.95 -20.88
N ARG A 114 -5.59 -17.53 -20.56
CA ARG A 114 -4.65 -16.87 -21.50
C ARG A 114 -3.43 -17.74 -21.70
N LYS A 115 -3.01 -17.92 -22.96
CA LYS A 115 -1.76 -18.61 -23.31
C LYS A 115 -0.58 -18.00 -22.53
N PRO A 116 0.37 -18.82 -22.04
CA PRO A 116 1.61 -18.30 -21.47
C PRO A 116 2.29 -17.36 -22.49
N ARG A 117 2.72 -16.18 -22.04
CA ARG A 117 3.57 -15.30 -22.87
C ARG A 117 4.87 -16.04 -23.20
N ASP A 118 5.40 -15.83 -24.39
CA ASP A 118 6.69 -16.37 -24.82
C ASP A 118 7.80 -16.01 -23.81
N GLU A 119 8.79 -16.90 -23.68
CA GLU A 119 9.87 -16.75 -22.70
C GLU A 119 10.85 -15.64 -23.14
N THR A 120 10.66 -14.44 -22.58
CA THR A 120 11.49 -13.25 -22.88
C THR A 120 12.66 -13.06 -21.90
N ARG A 121 12.89 -14.00 -20.97
CA ARG A 121 14.00 -13.92 -20.01
C ARG A 121 15.29 -14.44 -20.62
N CYS A 122 16.36 -13.66 -20.52
CA CYS A 122 17.66 -13.95 -21.13
C CYS A 122 18.75 -14.33 -20.12
N PHE A 123 18.37 -14.72 -18.89
CA PHE A 123 19.31 -15.00 -17.80
C PHE A 123 20.25 -13.83 -17.48
N CYS A 124 19.70 -12.62 -17.45
CA CYS A 124 20.46 -11.44 -17.08
C CYS A 124 21.02 -11.59 -15.66
N LYS A 125 22.30 -11.23 -15.47
CA LYS A 125 23.03 -11.35 -14.19
C LYS A 125 23.27 -9.98 -13.54
N ALA A 126 22.56 -8.94 -13.98
CA ALA A 126 22.62 -7.64 -13.33
C ALA A 126 21.84 -7.69 -12.01
N PHE A 127 22.51 -7.32 -10.92
CA PHE A 127 21.90 -7.29 -9.59
C PHE A 127 22.61 -6.31 -8.65
N ILE A 128 21.92 -5.95 -7.57
CA ILE A 128 22.48 -5.27 -6.41
C ILE A 128 22.14 -6.07 -5.15
N SER A 129 23.09 -6.16 -4.24
CA SER A 129 22.93 -6.78 -2.92
C SER A 129 23.32 -5.78 -1.84
N MET A 130 22.42 -5.54 -0.91
CA MET A 130 22.57 -4.62 0.22
C MET A 130 22.48 -5.38 1.53
N LYS A 131 23.37 -5.08 2.46
CA LYS A 131 23.46 -5.75 3.76
C LYS A 131 23.30 -4.74 4.89
N TYR A 132 22.52 -5.12 5.90
CA TYR A 132 22.39 -4.34 7.12
C TYR A 132 23.64 -4.46 8.00
N MET A 133 24.27 -3.33 8.31
CA MET A 133 25.35 -3.23 9.27
C MET A 133 24.81 -2.86 10.64
N LYS A 134 25.02 -3.74 11.63
CA LYS A 134 24.59 -3.52 13.02
C LYS A 134 25.33 -2.38 13.71
N THR A 135 26.55 -2.07 13.28
CA THR A 135 27.41 -1.06 13.91
C THR A 135 26.98 0.36 13.59
N THR A 136 26.47 0.59 12.37
CA THR A 136 26.01 1.91 11.90
C THR A 136 24.49 2.01 11.81
N CYS A 137 23.77 0.92 12.11
CA CYS A 137 22.32 0.81 11.97
C CYS A 137 21.80 1.18 10.57
N GLN A 138 22.55 0.83 9.53
CA GLN A 138 22.30 1.24 8.14
C GLN A 138 22.53 0.10 7.15
N TYR A 139 21.90 0.17 5.98
CA TYR A 139 22.11 -0.72 4.84
C TYR A 139 23.21 -0.18 3.93
N ILE A 140 24.15 -1.06 3.59
CA ILE A 140 25.29 -0.73 2.73
C ILE A 140 25.33 -1.70 1.56
N VAL A 141 25.65 -1.19 0.37
CA VAL A 141 25.77 -2.01 -0.84
C VAL A 141 26.99 -2.93 -0.71
N LYS A 142 26.73 -4.24 -0.68
CA LYS A 142 27.74 -5.29 -0.58
C LYS A 142 28.30 -5.64 -1.96
N GLU A 143 27.42 -5.82 -2.93
CA GLU A 143 27.76 -6.29 -4.27
C GLU A 143 26.83 -5.63 -5.27
N PHE A 144 27.39 -5.23 -6.41
CA PHE A 144 26.65 -4.58 -7.48
C PHE A 144 27.28 -4.99 -8.80
N LYS A 145 26.43 -5.40 -9.75
CA LYS A 145 26.82 -5.75 -11.10
C LYS A 145 25.97 -4.97 -12.09
N LYS A 146 26.63 -4.04 -12.81
CA LYS A 146 26.00 -3.13 -13.80
C LYS A 146 25.69 -3.80 -15.14
N GLU A 147 26.42 -4.84 -15.52
CA GLU A 147 26.38 -5.39 -16.88
C GLU A 147 25.08 -6.16 -17.17
N HIS A 148 24.40 -5.77 -18.26
CA HIS A 148 23.24 -6.46 -18.81
C HIS A 148 23.63 -7.25 -20.08
N ASN A 149 22.98 -8.39 -20.30
CA ASN A 149 23.18 -9.22 -21.49
C ASN A 149 22.05 -9.08 -22.52
N HIS A 150 21.23 -8.04 -22.38
CA HIS A 150 20.17 -7.66 -23.30
C HIS A 150 20.20 -6.15 -23.54
N HIS A 151 19.57 -5.71 -24.61
CA HIS A 151 19.37 -4.30 -24.87
C HIS A 151 18.48 -3.71 -23.77
N LEU A 152 18.90 -2.55 -23.26
CA LEU A 152 18.13 -1.73 -22.34
C LEU A 152 17.17 -0.87 -23.15
N ALA A 153 16.00 -0.55 -22.59
CA ALA A 153 15.06 0.33 -23.26
C ALA A 153 15.68 1.73 -23.35
N THR A 154 15.77 2.28 -24.56
CA THR A 154 16.21 3.66 -24.75
C THR A 154 15.18 4.56 -24.10
N TYR A 155 15.61 5.38 -23.12
CA TYR A 155 14.78 6.44 -22.58
C TYR A 155 14.49 7.45 -23.70
N HIS A 156 13.35 7.29 -24.36
CA HIS A 156 12.71 8.37 -25.08
C HIS A 156 11.73 9.02 -24.09
N PRO A 157 11.84 10.31 -23.78
CA PRO A 157 10.77 11.03 -23.11
C PRO A 157 9.61 11.11 -24.11
N HIS A 158 8.78 10.06 -24.15
CA HIS A 158 7.61 10.00 -25.00
C HIS A 158 6.38 10.22 -24.13
N VAL A 159 5.72 11.34 -24.42
CA VAL A 159 4.31 11.58 -24.12
C VAL A 159 3.51 10.39 -24.64
N ASP A 160 2.68 9.80 -23.77
CA ASP A 160 1.67 8.83 -24.13
C ASP A 160 0.67 9.48 -25.10
N VAL A 161 0.69 9.06 -26.36
CA VAL A 161 -0.36 9.39 -27.34
C VAL A 161 -1.10 8.09 -27.64
N ASP A 162 -1.99 7.70 -26.74
CA ASP A 162 -3.01 6.68 -27.00
C ASP A 162 -4.25 7.02 -26.17
N LYS A 163 -5.03 7.97 -26.71
CA LYS A 163 -6.48 8.24 -26.54
C LYS A 163 -6.77 9.67 -26.97
N LEU A 164 -7.01 9.88 -28.26
CA LEU A 164 -7.70 11.07 -28.76
C LEU A 164 -8.50 10.66 -29.99
N ASP A 165 -9.79 10.95 -29.93
CA ASP A 165 -10.79 10.61 -30.93
C ASP A 165 -10.54 11.31 -32.27
N ASP A 166 -11.01 10.66 -33.33
CA ASP A 166 -10.64 10.75 -34.74
C ASP A 166 -11.07 12.04 -35.50
N ASP A 167 -11.41 13.14 -34.81
CA ASP A 167 -11.99 14.34 -35.46
C ASP A 167 -11.01 15.52 -35.62
N THR A 168 -9.77 15.41 -35.13
CA THR A 168 -8.77 16.50 -35.21
C THR A 168 -7.69 16.28 -36.28
N LEU A 169 -7.59 15.08 -36.86
CA LEU A 169 -6.59 14.72 -37.88
C LEU A 169 -7.00 15.06 -39.32
N MET A 170 -8.27 15.42 -39.58
CA MET A 170 -8.72 15.89 -40.90
C MET A 170 -8.51 17.39 -41.13
N VAL A 171 -8.30 18.18 -40.07
CA VAL A 171 -8.09 19.65 -40.18
C VAL A 171 -6.60 20.00 -40.21
N THR A 172 -5.73 19.15 -39.66
CA THR A 172 -4.28 19.38 -39.62
C THR A 172 -3.55 18.88 -40.87
N CYS A 173 -4.10 17.92 -41.62
CA CYS A 173 -3.53 17.47 -42.90
C CYS A 173 -3.90 18.36 -44.12
N PHE A 174 -4.88 19.27 -44.01
CA PHE A 174 -5.23 20.17 -45.12
C PHE A 174 -4.40 21.46 -45.17
N ILE A 175 -3.73 21.82 -44.06
CA ILE A 175 -2.92 23.03 -43.95
C ILE A 175 -1.44 22.78 -44.35
N ALA A 176 -1.02 21.51 -44.41
CA ALA A 176 0.37 21.14 -44.73
C ALA A 176 0.65 20.86 -46.23
N HIS A 177 -0.30 21.12 -47.15
CA HIS A 177 -0.12 20.82 -48.58
C HIS A 177 -0.08 22.01 -49.55
N ILE A 178 -0.05 23.25 -49.04
CA ILE A 178 0.19 24.43 -49.89
C ILE A 178 1.26 25.27 -49.22
N GLY A 179 2.52 24.86 -49.39
CA GLY A 179 3.65 25.72 -49.09
C GLY A 179 3.60 26.96 -49.97
N PHE A 180 3.55 28.14 -49.34
CA PHE A 180 3.88 29.41 -49.97
C PHE A 180 4.55 30.33 -48.96
N ASP A 181 5.67 30.89 -49.38
CA ASP A 181 6.54 31.77 -48.62
C ASP A 181 5.83 33.08 -48.22
N CYS A 182 6.15 33.54 -47.01
CA CYS A 182 5.59 34.74 -46.42
C CYS A 182 6.39 35.99 -46.84
N SER A 183 6.08 36.52 -48.03
CA SER A 183 6.24 37.94 -48.35
C SER A 183 5.16 38.33 -49.38
N GLU A 184 4.45 39.43 -49.16
CA GLU A 184 3.30 39.94 -49.96
C GLU A 184 1.89 39.53 -49.53
N VAL A 185 1.51 39.78 -48.26
CA VAL A 185 0.10 40.05 -47.92
C VAL A 185 0.00 41.15 -46.87
N LEU A 186 0.60 42.31 -47.15
CA LEU A 186 0.40 43.54 -46.37
C LEU A 186 0.50 44.79 -47.26
N ASN A 187 0.03 44.70 -48.52
CA ASN A 187 -0.08 45.85 -49.43
C ASN A 187 -1.47 46.04 -50.04
N ASN A 188 -2.51 45.39 -49.51
CA ASN A 188 -3.89 45.52 -50.01
C ASN A 188 -4.91 46.10 -49.04
N PHE A 189 -4.49 46.62 -47.88
CA PHE A 189 -5.37 47.39 -46.99
C PHE A 189 -5.18 48.91 -47.04
N ILE A 190 -4.14 49.41 -47.73
CA ILE A 190 -3.88 50.84 -47.92
C ILE A 190 -4.44 51.34 -49.27
N PHE A 191 -4.68 50.45 -50.24
CA PHE A 191 -5.24 50.83 -51.55
C PHE A 191 -6.78 50.99 -51.56
N CYS A 192 -7.50 50.43 -50.59
CA CYS A 192 -8.96 50.59 -50.48
C CYS A 192 -9.41 51.81 -49.66
N LEU A 193 -8.55 52.38 -48.81
CA LEU A 193 -8.87 53.60 -48.05
C LEU A 193 -8.51 54.89 -48.81
N LEU A 194 -7.57 54.85 -49.76
CA LEU A 194 -7.27 55.98 -50.67
C LEU A 194 -8.28 56.11 -51.83
N LEU A 195 -9.09 55.08 -52.10
CA LEU A 195 -10.21 55.14 -53.05
C LEU A 195 -11.52 55.65 -52.41
N TYR A 196 -11.64 55.62 -51.08
CA TYR A 196 -12.81 56.13 -50.36
C TYR A 196 -12.68 57.62 -49.96
N TRP A 197 -11.48 58.18 -49.99
CA TRP A 197 -11.24 59.63 -49.76
C TRP A 197 -11.24 60.45 -51.05
N LEU A 198 -10.97 59.84 -52.22
CA LEU A 198 -11.02 60.53 -53.52
C LEU A 198 -12.45 60.66 -54.11
N ILE A 199 -13.47 60.10 -53.46
CA ILE A 199 -14.88 60.11 -53.93
C ILE A 199 -15.76 61.05 -53.07
N ALA A 200 -15.25 61.61 -51.96
CA ALA A 200 -16.07 62.35 -50.99
C ALA A 200 -15.96 63.88 -51.03
N GLU A 201 -15.30 64.49 -52.03
CA GLU A 201 -15.32 65.96 -52.17
C GLU A 201 -15.12 66.42 -53.62
N ASN A 202 -16.16 66.24 -54.45
CA ASN A 202 -16.35 67.09 -55.62
C ASN A 202 -17.82 67.09 -56.07
N GLN A 203 -18.55 68.12 -55.65
CA GLN A 203 -19.70 68.58 -56.43
C GLN A 203 -19.16 69.33 -57.66
N ALA A 204 -19.36 68.75 -58.84
CA ALA A 204 -20.11 69.36 -59.95
C ALA A 204 -19.87 68.58 -61.26
N THR A 205 -20.87 67.87 -61.77
CA THR A 205 -21.76 68.36 -62.85
C THR A 205 -22.74 67.28 -63.31
N ASN A 206 -24.03 67.58 -63.14
CA ASN A 206 -25.15 67.37 -64.06
C ASN A 206 -25.23 66.07 -64.88
N GLY A 207 -26.12 65.17 -64.43
CA GLY A 207 -26.93 64.34 -65.31
C GLY A 207 -28.17 65.10 -65.82
N CYS A 208 -28.56 64.86 -67.06
CA CYS A 208 -29.89 65.15 -67.58
C CYS A 208 -30.66 63.84 -67.73
N ILE A 209 -31.90 63.77 -67.21
CA ILE A 209 -33.15 63.45 -67.94
C ILE A 209 -34.31 63.39 -66.92
N GLY A 210 -35.21 64.36 -67.03
CA GLY A 210 -36.67 64.15 -66.97
C GLY A 210 -37.42 64.16 -65.62
N ARG A 211 -37.84 65.35 -65.15
CA ARG A 211 -39.25 65.86 -65.14
C ARG A 211 -39.43 67.02 -64.14
N ASP A 212 -40.04 68.12 -64.63
CA ASP A 212 -40.87 69.16 -63.94
C ASP A 212 -40.47 69.63 -62.52
N ARG A 213 -40.38 70.92 -62.15
CA ARG A 213 -40.88 72.19 -62.71
C ARG A 213 -40.17 73.36 -61.95
N ASP A 214 -39.93 74.47 -62.67
CA ASP A 214 -39.72 75.86 -62.20
C ASP A 214 -38.51 76.26 -61.32
N CYS A 215 -37.47 76.86 -61.95
CA CYS A 215 -37.29 78.33 -62.08
C CYS A 215 -35.82 78.83 -62.01
N HIS A 216 -35.41 79.55 -63.07
CA HIS A 216 -34.30 80.54 -63.22
C HIS A 216 -32.83 80.16 -63.57
N ARG A 217 -32.57 80.18 -64.90
CA ARG A 217 -31.43 80.76 -65.72
C ARG A 217 -29.97 80.64 -65.19
N ARG A 218 -29.07 79.85 -65.82
CA ARG A 218 -28.25 80.08 -67.07
C ARG A 218 -27.39 81.37 -67.03
N LEU A 219 -26.10 81.40 -67.43
CA LEU A 219 -25.15 80.42 -68.00
C LEU A 219 -23.75 81.08 -68.10
N ALA A 220 -22.76 80.22 -68.34
CA ALA A 220 -21.34 80.47 -68.56
C ALA A 220 -20.95 81.14 -69.89
N TYR A 221 -19.72 81.67 -69.88
CA TYR A 221 -18.67 81.77 -70.92
C TYR A 221 -18.98 82.16 -72.38
N GLY A 222 -18.19 83.10 -72.89
CA GLY A 222 -17.97 83.36 -74.31
C GLY A 222 -16.94 84.48 -74.53
N ILE A 223 -15.83 84.14 -75.18
CA ILE A 223 -14.64 84.95 -75.46
C ILE A 223 -14.89 86.06 -76.52
N THR A 224 -14.09 87.13 -76.42
CA THR A 224 -13.76 88.21 -77.40
C THR A 224 -14.79 89.32 -77.70
N HIS A 225 -14.57 90.53 -77.18
CA HIS A 225 -14.11 91.73 -77.94
C HIS A 225 -14.15 93.02 -77.08
N LEU A 226 -13.00 93.73 -77.03
CA LEU A 226 -12.75 95.17 -76.81
C LEU A 226 -13.47 96.02 -75.73
N LYS A 227 -12.58 96.77 -75.02
CA LYS A 227 -12.71 98.08 -74.34
C LYS A 227 -13.22 98.13 -72.89
N VAL A 228 -12.26 98.18 -71.96
CA VAL A 228 -12.40 98.86 -70.66
C VAL A 228 -11.48 100.08 -70.66
N VAL A 229 -12.05 101.26 -70.41
CA VAL A 229 -11.30 102.51 -70.15
C VAL A 229 -11.91 103.19 -68.93
N ARG A 230 -11.06 103.30 -67.89
CA ARG A 230 -10.96 104.36 -66.87
C ARG A 230 -12.10 104.60 -65.86
N THR A 231 -11.77 104.37 -64.59
CA THR A 231 -11.92 105.36 -63.49
C THR A 231 -10.88 106.50 -63.70
N PRO A 232 -10.85 107.66 -62.97
CA PRO A 232 -11.20 107.82 -61.55
C PRO A 232 -11.69 109.22 -61.07
N TYR A 233 -12.04 109.30 -59.77
CA TYR A 233 -11.58 110.26 -58.75
C TYR A 233 -12.61 111.02 -57.86
N TYR A 234 -12.19 111.09 -56.58
CA TYR A 234 -12.44 112.03 -55.44
C TYR A 234 -13.49 111.72 -54.34
N MET A 235 -12.99 111.87 -53.09
CA MET A 235 -13.65 111.78 -51.77
C MET A 235 -14.10 113.16 -51.24
N CYS A 236 -15.04 113.15 -50.29
CA CYS A 236 -15.57 114.23 -49.41
C CYS A 236 -14.69 114.55 -48.15
N PRO A 237 -15.02 115.50 -47.22
CA PRO A 237 -15.55 116.88 -47.30
C PRO A 237 -15.04 117.93 -46.21
N GLU A 238 -15.48 119.21 -46.34
CA GLU A 238 -15.91 120.21 -45.31
C GLU A 238 -14.94 120.92 -44.28
N LEU A 239 -14.89 122.27 -44.24
CA LEU A 239 -15.62 123.20 -43.31
C LEU A 239 -15.05 124.66 -43.23
N LEU A 240 -15.94 125.67 -43.32
CA LEU A 240 -16.01 127.00 -42.63
C LEU A 240 -14.92 128.11 -42.75
N ALA A 241 -15.28 129.27 -43.34
CA ALA A 241 -15.17 130.62 -42.74
C ALA A 241 -15.72 131.75 -43.66
N ASP A 242 -16.17 132.85 -43.03
CA ASP A 242 -17.12 133.88 -43.47
C ASP A 242 -16.61 135.03 -44.39
N ILE A 243 -17.53 135.54 -45.25
CA ILE A 243 -17.97 136.95 -45.57
C ILE A 243 -17.10 138.12 -45.00
N PRO A 244 -16.90 139.35 -45.61
CA PRO A 244 -17.64 140.04 -46.71
C PRO A 244 -16.83 140.94 -47.73
N ASN A 245 -17.59 141.56 -48.65
CA ASN A 245 -17.45 142.90 -49.29
C ASN A 245 -16.71 143.06 -50.65
N GLY A 246 -17.49 143.24 -51.72
CA GLY A 246 -18.03 144.56 -52.10
C GLY A 246 -17.08 145.60 -52.73
N PHE A 247 -17.20 145.76 -54.06
CA PHE A 247 -17.18 146.98 -54.92
C PHE A 247 -16.22 148.17 -54.64
N ILE A 248 -15.59 148.69 -55.72
CA ILE A 248 -15.30 150.11 -56.09
C ILE A 248 -14.11 150.06 -57.10
N SER A 249 -14.37 150.05 -58.40
CA SER A 249 -14.56 151.19 -59.32
C SER A 249 -13.28 151.92 -59.76
N HIS A 250 -12.94 151.73 -61.04
CA HIS A 250 -12.60 152.75 -62.05
C HIS A 250 -11.43 153.75 -61.85
N ILE A 251 -10.57 153.78 -62.89
CA ILE A 251 -10.05 154.98 -63.63
C ILE A 251 -8.94 155.78 -62.90
N TRP A 252 -7.73 156.12 -63.39
CA TRP A 252 -7.02 156.28 -64.69
C TRP A 252 -5.49 156.29 -64.37
N SER A 253 -4.56 155.63 -65.09
CA SER A 253 -3.82 156.05 -66.32
C SER A 253 -2.30 156.19 -66.08
N PHE A 254 -1.51 155.88 -67.13
CA PHE A 254 -0.05 156.07 -67.33
C PHE A 254 0.91 155.16 -66.54
N GLY A 255 1.81 154.36 -67.12
CA GLY A 255 2.19 154.08 -68.51
C GLY A 255 3.59 153.43 -68.55
N MET A 256 3.65 152.09 -68.78
CA MET A 256 4.81 151.26 -69.23
C MET A 256 6.17 151.32 -68.46
N PRO A 257 7.07 150.32 -68.55
CA PRO A 257 7.08 149.14 -69.42
C PRO A 257 7.15 147.76 -68.71
N LEU A 258 6.64 146.78 -69.45
CA LEU A 258 6.51 145.34 -69.18
C LEU A 258 7.85 144.57 -69.21
N SER A 259 8.66 144.62 -68.14
CA SER A 259 9.82 143.69 -68.02
C SER A 259 9.94 142.97 -66.67
N PHE A 260 9.24 143.40 -65.62
CA PHE A 260 9.31 142.76 -64.28
C PHE A 260 8.16 141.78 -63.99
N ALA A 261 7.00 141.95 -64.66
CA ALA A 261 5.83 141.07 -64.50
C ALA A 261 6.01 139.68 -65.14
N VAL A 262 6.95 139.52 -66.08
CA VAL A 262 7.24 138.23 -66.73
C VAL A 262 8.10 137.34 -65.84
N TYR A 263 9.06 137.91 -65.08
CA TYR A 263 9.99 137.15 -64.25
C TYR A 263 9.32 136.56 -63.00
N ILE A 264 8.43 137.32 -62.34
CA ILE A 264 7.65 136.78 -61.20
C ILE A 264 6.66 135.72 -61.68
N LYS A 265 6.08 135.86 -62.87
CA LYS A 265 5.10 134.91 -63.42
C LYS A 265 5.73 133.61 -63.92
N LEU A 266 6.99 133.64 -64.37
CA LEU A 266 7.76 132.43 -64.71
C LEU A 266 8.31 131.73 -63.46
N GLY A 267 8.77 132.48 -62.45
CA GLY A 267 9.26 131.93 -61.18
C GLY A 267 8.17 131.28 -60.34
N THR A 268 6.97 131.89 -60.25
CA THR A 268 5.83 131.27 -59.55
C THR A 268 5.29 130.04 -60.29
N LYS A 269 5.39 130.00 -61.63
CA LYS A 269 5.00 128.84 -62.42
C LYS A 269 5.99 127.68 -62.25
N PHE A 270 7.29 127.94 -62.29
CA PHE A 270 8.32 126.92 -62.05
C PHE A 270 8.23 126.34 -60.62
N LEU A 271 8.07 127.20 -59.61
CA LEU A 271 7.89 126.76 -58.21
C LEU A 271 6.54 126.06 -57.98
N SER A 272 5.51 126.37 -58.76
CA SER A 272 4.23 125.65 -58.73
C SER A 272 4.35 124.27 -59.36
N ASP A 273 5.06 124.17 -60.50
CA ASP A 273 5.30 122.91 -61.19
C ASP A 273 6.18 121.99 -60.31
N GLU A 274 7.22 122.53 -59.67
CA GLU A 274 8.09 121.78 -58.75
C GLU A 274 7.36 121.37 -57.45
N ASN A 275 6.49 122.24 -56.90
CA ASN A 275 5.62 121.84 -55.78
C ASN A 275 4.59 120.78 -56.15
N MET A 276 4.04 120.80 -57.37
CA MET A 276 3.13 119.75 -57.84
C MET A 276 3.86 118.41 -58.02
N VAL A 277 5.10 118.43 -58.53
CA VAL A 277 5.93 117.22 -58.65
C VAL A 277 6.30 116.67 -57.27
N LEU A 278 6.71 117.53 -56.33
CA LEU A 278 6.99 117.12 -54.96
C LEU A 278 5.76 116.58 -54.24
N GLN A 279 4.58 117.18 -54.44
CA GLN A 279 3.31 116.67 -53.91
C GLN A 279 2.98 115.28 -54.48
N SER A 280 3.12 115.07 -55.79
CA SER A 280 2.94 113.75 -56.41
C SER A 280 3.90 112.71 -55.84
N ASN A 281 5.18 113.05 -55.69
CA ASN A 281 6.17 112.14 -55.10
C ASN A 281 5.87 111.82 -53.63
N VAL A 282 5.39 112.80 -52.86
CA VAL A 282 4.99 112.60 -51.47
C VAL A 282 3.74 111.71 -51.40
N GLU A 283 2.78 111.90 -52.30
CA GLU A 283 1.60 111.04 -52.43
C GLU A 283 2.00 109.60 -52.78
N ASP A 284 2.87 109.41 -53.78
CA ASP A 284 3.39 108.11 -54.20
C ASP A 284 4.18 107.41 -53.07
N ILE A 285 5.05 108.15 -52.36
CA ILE A 285 5.79 107.64 -51.21
C ILE A 285 4.85 107.30 -50.06
N SER A 286 3.81 108.12 -49.81
CA SER A 286 2.82 107.85 -48.77
C SER A 286 1.96 106.63 -49.09
N ALA A 287 1.62 106.42 -50.37
CA ALA A 287 0.92 105.23 -50.84
C ALA A 287 1.79 103.98 -50.73
N ALA A 288 3.07 104.07 -51.10
CA ALA A 288 4.04 103.00 -50.91
C ALA A 288 4.21 102.65 -49.42
N ARG A 289 4.32 103.66 -48.54
CA ARG A 289 4.39 103.48 -47.09
C ARG A 289 3.12 102.80 -46.55
N ALA A 290 1.94 103.23 -46.97
CA ALA A 290 0.68 102.59 -46.58
C ALA A 290 0.55 101.15 -47.08
N SER A 291 1.20 100.81 -48.21
CA SER A 291 1.31 99.42 -48.66
C SER A 291 2.20 98.58 -47.74
N VAL A 292 3.39 99.10 -47.41
CA VAL A 292 4.34 98.41 -46.52
C VAL A 292 3.78 98.27 -45.10
N ASP A 293 3.09 99.28 -44.58
CA ASP A 293 2.45 99.22 -43.26
C ASP A 293 1.35 98.15 -43.22
N ARG A 294 0.59 97.96 -44.32
CA ARG A 294 -0.36 96.84 -44.45
C ARG A 294 0.36 95.50 -44.43
N GLU A 295 1.43 95.33 -45.21
CA GLU A 295 2.24 94.10 -45.19
C GLU A 295 2.88 93.81 -43.82
N LEU A 296 3.28 94.86 -43.08
CA LEU A 296 3.86 94.73 -41.76
C LEU A 296 2.83 94.25 -40.74
N ILE A 297 1.59 94.73 -40.82
CA ILE A 297 0.48 94.26 -39.98
C ILE A 297 0.18 92.79 -40.27
N GLU A 298 0.08 92.41 -41.55
CA GLU A 298 -0.11 91.01 -41.95
C GLU A 298 1.02 90.10 -41.43
N LYS A 299 2.28 90.53 -41.55
CA LYS A 299 3.43 89.79 -41.02
C LYS A 299 3.44 89.68 -39.49
N LYS A 300 2.96 90.69 -38.76
CA LYS A 300 2.81 90.63 -37.29
C LYS A 300 1.76 89.59 -36.88
N SER A 301 0.60 89.58 -37.54
CA SER A 301 -0.43 88.56 -37.30
C SER A 301 0.05 87.15 -37.66
N LEU A 302 0.86 87.01 -38.72
CA LEU A 302 1.48 85.72 -39.07
C LEU A 302 2.51 85.26 -38.02
N LEU A 303 3.26 86.18 -37.41
CA LEU A 303 4.20 85.86 -36.34
C LEU A 303 3.47 85.39 -35.06
N GLU A 304 2.37 86.05 -34.69
CA GLU A 304 1.53 85.64 -33.55
C GLU A 304 0.91 84.25 -33.77
N LEU A 305 0.43 83.98 -34.99
CA LEU A 305 -0.04 82.65 -35.36
C LEU A 305 1.10 81.60 -35.32
N GLY A 306 2.30 81.97 -35.75
CA GLY A 306 3.49 81.12 -35.65
C GLY A 306 3.84 80.74 -34.20
N ASN A 307 3.76 81.69 -33.27
CA ASN A 307 4.02 81.42 -31.84
C ASN A 307 2.96 80.49 -31.24
N THR A 308 1.68 80.71 -31.54
CA THR A 308 0.60 79.83 -31.06
C THR A 308 0.70 78.43 -31.66
N LEU A 309 1.07 78.31 -32.94
CA LEU A 309 1.36 77.03 -33.58
C LEU A 309 2.54 76.32 -32.89
N GLY A 310 3.58 77.06 -32.48
CA GLY A 310 4.71 76.54 -31.70
C GLY A 310 4.26 75.93 -30.36
N HIS A 311 3.47 76.67 -29.57
CA HIS A 311 2.93 76.15 -28.31
C HIS A 311 2.02 74.94 -28.51
N LEU A 312 1.19 74.94 -29.55
CA LEU A 312 0.36 73.77 -29.88
C LEU A 312 1.23 72.56 -30.23
N ASN A 313 2.32 72.76 -30.96
CA ASN A 313 3.26 71.69 -31.28
C ASN A 313 3.95 71.13 -30.03
N GLU A 314 4.38 71.99 -29.10
CA GLU A 314 4.94 71.56 -27.81
C GLU A 314 3.94 70.74 -26.99
N LEU A 315 2.67 71.17 -26.93
CA LEU A 315 1.61 70.42 -26.24
C LEU A 315 1.33 69.08 -26.93
N VAL A 316 1.32 69.03 -28.26
CA VAL A 316 1.13 67.80 -29.03
C VAL A 316 2.26 66.82 -28.75
N GLU A 317 3.52 67.27 -28.72
CA GLU A 317 4.66 66.40 -28.40
C GLU A 317 4.63 65.94 -26.93
N SER A 318 4.21 66.79 -25.99
CA SER A 318 4.01 66.38 -24.59
C SER A 318 2.90 65.33 -24.46
N LEU A 319 1.77 65.51 -25.14
CA LEU A 319 0.67 64.56 -25.14
C LEU A 319 1.08 63.23 -25.78
N LYS A 320 1.86 63.28 -26.87
CA LYS A 320 2.40 62.10 -27.53
C LYS A 320 3.34 61.31 -26.63
N SER A 321 4.25 61.99 -25.94
CA SER A 321 5.13 61.37 -24.93
C SER A 321 4.35 60.71 -23.79
N ASN A 322 3.30 61.37 -23.29
CA ASN A 322 2.42 60.77 -22.29
C ASN A 322 1.66 59.55 -22.82
N LEU A 323 1.19 59.60 -24.07
CA LEU A 323 0.52 58.48 -24.73
C LEU A 323 1.47 57.28 -24.89
N ASP A 324 2.71 57.52 -25.30
CA ASP A 324 3.74 56.48 -25.42
C ASP A 324 4.01 55.83 -24.06
N LYS A 325 4.12 56.63 -22.99
CA LYS A 325 4.29 56.13 -21.63
C LYS A 325 3.11 55.26 -21.18
N VAL A 326 1.88 55.72 -21.39
CA VAL A 326 0.66 54.94 -21.05
C VAL A 326 0.58 53.66 -21.89
N SER A 327 1.01 53.70 -23.16
CA SER A 327 1.07 52.51 -24.01
C SER A 327 2.08 51.49 -23.46
N CYS A 328 3.25 51.93 -23.01
CA CYS A 328 4.24 51.04 -22.39
C CYS A 328 3.72 50.41 -21.09
N GLU A 329 3.03 51.17 -20.23
CA GLU A 329 2.41 50.67 -19.00
C GLU A 329 1.30 49.64 -19.30
N ARG A 330 0.45 49.91 -20.30
CA ARG A 330 -0.56 48.96 -20.77
C ARG A 330 0.07 47.64 -21.19
N ASP A 331 1.12 47.70 -22.02
CA ASP A 331 1.78 46.50 -22.55
C ASP A 331 2.48 45.69 -21.45
N HIS A 332 2.99 46.37 -20.41
CA HIS A 332 3.55 45.71 -19.23
C HIS A 332 2.49 44.97 -18.42
N LEU A 333 1.37 45.64 -18.09
CA LEU A 333 0.26 45.04 -17.35
C LEU A 333 -0.36 43.89 -18.13
N GLN A 334 -0.45 43.99 -19.45
CA GLN A 334 -0.96 42.91 -20.30
C GLN A 334 -0.07 41.65 -20.23
N LYS A 335 1.25 41.81 -20.15
CA LYS A 335 2.17 40.68 -19.92
C LYS A 335 1.99 40.06 -18.54
N GLU A 336 1.80 40.89 -17.51
CA GLU A 336 1.54 40.39 -16.15
C GLU A 336 0.22 39.62 -16.06
N ILE A 337 -0.84 40.12 -16.71
CA ILE A 337 -2.14 39.43 -16.80
C ILE A 337 -1.94 38.05 -17.44
N MET A 338 -1.25 37.95 -18.59
CA MET A 338 -0.99 36.65 -19.23
C MET A 338 -0.22 35.68 -18.32
N ILE A 339 0.76 36.18 -17.55
CA ILE A 339 1.52 35.35 -16.60
C ILE A 339 0.61 34.87 -15.46
N LEU A 340 -0.24 35.75 -14.93
CA LEU A 340 -1.16 35.41 -13.86
C LEU A 340 -2.25 34.44 -14.32
N GLU A 341 -2.78 34.62 -15.53
CA GLU A 341 -3.75 33.69 -16.15
C GLU A 341 -3.15 32.28 -16.24
N GLY A 342 -1.93 32.14 -16.76
CA GLY A 342 -1.24 30.85 -16.81
C GLY A 342 -1.01 30.25 -15.41
N LYS A 343 -0.66 31.07 -14.41
CA LYS A 343 -0.56 30.59 -13.02
C LYS A 343 -1.90 30.10 -12.47
N VAL A 344 -2.99 30.82 -12.72
CA VAL A 344 -4.33 30.41 -12.28
C VAL A 344 -4.73 29.09 -12.93
N GLU A 345 -4.52 28.93 -14.23
CA GLU A 345 -4.80 27.68 -14.95
C GLU A 345 -4.03 26.50 -14.37
N THR A 346 -2.72 26.66 -14.11
CA THR A 346 -1.92 25.59 -13.50
C THR A 346 -2.39 25.24 -12.09
N THR A 347 -2.74 26.23 -11.26
CA THR A 347 -3.25 25.96 -9.90
C THR A 347 -4.62 25.28 -9.92
N TYR A 348 -5.48 25.59 -10.89
CA TYR A 348 -6.76 24.94 -11.07
C TYR A 348 -6.59 23.48 -11.51
N ALA A 349 -5.67 23.22 -12.44
CA ALA A 349 -5.33 21.85 -12.86
C ALA A 349 -4.81 21.01 -11.68
N LEU A 350 -3.88 21.56 -10.89
CA LEU A 350 -3.37 20.89 -9.68
C LEU A 350 -4.47 20.67 -8.62
N ALA A 351 -5.39 21.61 -8.45
CA ALA A 351 -6.51 21.45 -7.52
C ALA A 351 -7.45 20.30 -7.95
N ASN A 352 -7.71 20.17 -9.25
CA ASN A 352 -8.51 19.06 -9.79
C ASN A 352 -7.80 17.71 -9.65
N GLU A 353 -6.49 17.65 -9.91
CA GLU A 353 -5.67 16.46 -9.71
C GLU A 353 -5.67 16.03 -8.23
N ASN A 354 -5.45 16.98 -7.32
CA ASN A 354 -5.52 16.71 -5.88
C ASN A 354 -6.90 16.22 -5.43
N ALA A 355 -7.98 16.76 -6.01
CA ALA A 355 -9.33 16.28 -5.74
C ALA A 355 -9.56 14.85 -6.26
N ALA A 356 -9.02 14.50 -7.42
CA ALA A 356 -9.07 13.14 -7.96
C ALA A 356 -8.29 12.14 -7.07
N ILE A 357 -7.07 12.51 -6.65
CA ILE A 357 -6.26 11.71 -5.72
C ILE A 357 -6.99 11.50 -4.39
N ALA A 358 -7.65 12.53 -3.86
CA ALA A 358 -8.44 12.41 -2.63
C ALA A 358 -9.63 11.44 -2.79
N ALA A 359 -10.30 11.46 -3.94
CA ALA A 359 -11.40 10.54 -4.24
C ALA A 359 -10.90 9.08 -4.35
N GLU A 360 -9.79 8.84 -5.05
CA GLU A 360 -9.18 7.50 -5.14
C GLU A 360 -8.73 6.99 -3.77
N ALA A 361 -8.13 7.86 -2.94
CA ALA A 361 -7.74 7.51 -1.58
C ALA A 361 -8.95 7.12 -0.72
N GLN A 362 -10.09 7.80 -0.89
CA GLN A 362 -11.34 7.45 -0.22
C GLN A 362 -11.89 6.10 -0.70
N GLU A 363 -11.90 5.84 -2.00
CA GLU A 363 -12.36 4.54 -2.56
C GLU A 363 -11.49 3.37 -2.05
N ILE A 364 -10.18 3.57 -1.98
CA ILE A 364 -9.25 2.59 -1.40
C ILE A 364 -9.55 2.38 0.09
N ALA A 365 -9.83 3.45 0.84
CA ALA A 365 -10.17 3.37 2.26
C ALA A 365 -11.50 2.63 2.48
N GLU A 366 -12.52 2.92 1.67
CA GLU A 366 -13.81 2.24 1.71
C GLU A 366 -13.70 0.76 1.36
N SER A 367 -12.94 0.43 0.31
CA SER A 367 -12.65 -0.96 -0.08
C SER A 367 -11.94 -1.73 1.05
N ARG A 368 -10.97 -1.09 1.72
CA ARG A 368 -10.28 -1.69 2.88
C ARG A 368 -11.21 -1.86 4.09
N ARG A 369 -12.12 -0.91 4.33
CA ARG A 369 -13.12 -1.00 5.40
C ARG A 369 -14.05 -2.18 5.18
N VAL A 370 -14.61 -2.33 3.96
CA VAL A 370 -15.48 -3.47 3.62
C VAL A 370 -14.74 -4.80 3.78
N TYR A 371 -13.50 -4.89 3.29
CA TYR A 371 -12.68 -6.09 3.48
C TYR A 371 -12.43 -6.41 4.96
N ALA A 372 -12.20 -5.40 5.80
CA ALA A 372 -12.02 -5.59 7.23
C ALA A 372 -13.31 -6.08 7.91
N GLU A 373 -14.47 -5.53 7.52
CA GLU A 373 -15.79 -5.95 8.02
C GLU A 373 -16.09 -7.41 7.65
N GLU A 374 -15.86 -7.81 6.39
CA GLU A 374 -16.01 -9.21 5.96
C GLU A 374 -15.11 -10.16 6.76
N LYS A 375 -13.88 -9.72 7.09
CA LYS A 375 -12.95 -10.53 7.90
C LYS A 375 -13.37 -10.60 9.36
N GLU A 376 -13.93 -9.54 9.91
CA GLU A 376 -14.47 -9.53 11.27
C GLU A 376 -15.67 -10.48 11.39
N GLU A 377 -16.56 -10.52 10.39
CA GLU A 377 -17.65 -11.48 10.33
C GLU A 377 -17.16 -12.94 10.23
N GLU A 378 -16.14 -13.21 9.41
CA GLU A 378 -15.52 -14.54 9.32
C GLU A 378 -14.90 -14.98 10.65
N VAL A 379 -14.20 -14.07 11.34
CA VAL A 379 -13.63 -14.34 12.67
C VAL A 379 -14.74 -14.64 13.67
N LYS A 380 -15.82 -13.85 13.70
CA LYS A 380 -16.94 -14.07 14.61
C LYS A 380 -17.59 -15.44 14.42
N PHE A 381 -17.80 -15.86 13.18
CA PHE A 381 -18.33 -17.20 12.87
C PHE A 381 -17.40 -18.31 13.39
N LEU A 382 -16.09 -18.16 13.20
CA LEU A 382 -15.10 -19.12 13.71
C LEU A 382 -15.03 -19.14 15.24
N GLU A 383 -15.20 -18.00 15.90
CA GLU A 383 -15.26 -17.91 17.36
C GLU A 383 -16.47 -18.64 17.92
N GLU A 384 -17.66 -18.44 17.34
CA GLU A 384 -18.89 -19.17 17.72
C GLU A 384 -18.71 -20.70 17.55
N SER A 385 -18.10 -21.14 16.44
CA SER A 385 -17.80 -22.55 16.23
C SER A 385 -16.75 -23.10 17.20
N ARG A 386 -15.73 -22.31 17.56
CA ARG A 386 -14.73 -22.69 18.57
C ARG A 386 -15.39 -22.88 19.93
N GLU A 387 -16.25 -21.95 20.34
CA GLU A 387 -16.97 -22.02 21.62
C GLU A 387 -17.87 -23.26 21.70
N GLU A 388 -18.56 -23.62 20.62
CA GLU A 388 -19.36 -24.85 20.56
C GLU A 388 -18.49 -26.11 20.76
N LEU A 389 -17.34 -26.18 20.07
CA LEU A 389 -16.40 -27.29 20.21
C LEU A 389 -15.76 -27.36 21.60
N GLU A 390 -15.49 -26.22 22.25
CA GLU A 390 -14.99 -26.16 23.63
C GLU A 390 -16.01 -26.73 24.62
N LEU A 391 -17.30 -26.42 24.44
CA LEU A 391 -18.38 -26.99 25.26
C LEU A 391 -18.49 -28.51 25.08
N GLU A 392 -18.39 -29.01 23.85
CA GLU A 392 -18.38 -30.46 23.58
C GLU A 392 -17.17 -31.15 24.21
N LEU A 393 -15.99 -30.55 24.11
CA LEU A 393 -14.76 -31.05 24.74
C LEU A 393 -14.94 -31.12 26.26
N HIS A 394 -15.48 -30.08 26.90
CA HIS A 394 -15.78 -30.10 28.33
C HIS A 394 -16.75 -31.24 28.70
N ALA A 395 -17.81 -31.44 27.92
CA ALA A 395 -18.76 -32.53 28.14
C ALA A 395 -18.13 -33.92 27.99
N LEU A 396 -17.27 -34.10 26.97
CA LEU A 396 -16.51 -35.33 26.76
C LEU A 396 -15.50 -35.59 27.89
N ASN A 397 -14.79 -34.55 28.34
CA ASN A 397 -13.84 -34.66 29.42
C ASN A 397 -14.51 -35.07 30.74
N HIS A 398 -15.68 -34.51 31.05
CA HIS A 398 -16.47 -34.94 32.19
C HIS A 398 -16.92 -36.42 32.07
N LYS A 399 -17.37 -36.85 30.88
CA LYS A 399 -17.70 -38.27 30.64
C LYS A 399 -16.47 -39.17 30.82
N MET A 400 -15.31 -38.75 30.34
CA MET A 400 -14.05 -39.49 30.48
C MET A 400 -13.66 -39.64 31.94
N GLN A 401 -13.73 -38.57 32.73
CA GLN A 401 -13.45 -38.61 34.17
C GLN A 401 -14.39 -39.57 34.92
N ASN A 402 -15.66 -39.64 34.53
CA ASN A 402 -16.59 -40.62 35.09
C ASN A 402 -16.17 -42.05 34.73
N VAL A 403 -15.77 -42.30 33.48
CA VAL A 403 -15.27 -43.62 33.06
C VAL A 403 -14.01 -44.00 33.85
N GLU A 404 -13.05 -43.09 34.01
CA GLU A 404 -11.85 -43.32 34.82
C GLU A 404 -12.19 -43.68 36.27
N SER A 405 -13.16 -43.00 36.88
CA SER A 405 -13.61 -43.33 38.24
C SER A 405 -14.19 -44.74 38.32
N THR A 406 -14.99 -45.14 37.33
CA THR A 406 -15.57 -46.49 37.28
C THR A 406 -14.54 -47.58 36.98
N ASP A 407 -13.55 -47.32 36.13
CA ASP A 407 -12.44 -48.24 35.89
C ASP A 407 -11.59 -48.42 37.16
N ALA A 408 -11.33 -47.32 37.89
CA ALA A 408 -10.67 -47.39 39.19
C ALA A 408 -11.47 -48.24 40.20
N ASP A 409 -12.80 -48.13 40.22
CA ASP A 409 -13.67 -48.95 41.06
C ASP A 409 -13.59 -50.43 40.69
N VAL A 410 -13.69 -50.75 39.40
CA VAL A 410 -13.55 -52.12 38.89
C VAL A 410 -12.18 -52.69 39.24
N LYS A 411 -11.10 -51.91 39.08
CA LYS A 411 -9.75 -52.31 39.46
C LYS A 411 -9.64 -52.63 40.95
N ARG A 412 -10.21 -51.78 41.81
CA ARG A 412 -10.27 -52.06 43.26
C ARG A 412 -11.00 -53.38 43.56
N HIS A 413 -12.10 -53.66 42.87
CA HIS A 413 -12.82 -54.93 43.02
C HIS A 413 -12.02 -56.14 42.55
N LEU A 414 -11.26 -56.01 41.45
CA LEU A 414 -10.38 -57.07 40.97
C LEU A 414 -9.24 -57.35 41.94
N ASP A 415 -8.60 -56.32 42.48
CA ASP A 415 -7.53 -56.45 43.46
C ASP A 415 -8.02 -57.09 44.77
N GLU A 416 -9.23 -56.75 45.22
CA GLU A 416 -9.88 -57.40 46.36
C GLU A 416 -10.13 -58.90 46.09
N LYS A 417 -10.68 -59.25 44.93
CA LYS A 417 -10.86 -60.66 44.54
C LYS A 417 -9.54 -61.41 44.46
N ALA A 418 -8.47 -60.78 43.96
CA ALA A 418 -7.15 -61.37 43.90
C ALA A 418 -6.58 -61.66 45.30
N ARG A 419 -6.74 -60.73 46.26
CA ARG A 419 -6.37 -60.94 47.66
C ARG A 419 -7.13 -62.10 48.29
N ASN A 420 -8.45 -62.14 48.11
CA ASN A 420 -9.30 -63.20 48.65
C ASN A 420 -8.95 -64.58 48.06
N LEU A 421 -8.67 -64.64 46.76
CA LEU A 421 -8.18 -65.87 46.11
C LEU A 421 -6.82 -66.31 46.67
N GLN A 422 -5.91 -65.37 46.86
CA GLN A 422 -4.59 -65.67 47.43
C GLN A 422 -4.69 -66.19 48.87
N GLU A 423 -5.59 -65.63 49.68
CA GLU A 423 -5.86 -66.09 51.04
C GLU A 423 -6.48 -67.50 51.04
N ALA A 424 -7.48 -67.75 50.18
CA ALA A 424 -8.06 -69.09 50.02
C ALA A 424 -7.01 -70.13 49.62
N LEU A 425 -6.10 -69.80 48.70
CA LEU A 425 -4.98 -70.67 48.32
C LEU A 425 -4.04 -70.96 49.50
N LYS A 426 -3.74 -69.97 50.34
CA LYS A 426 -2.95 -70.19 51.57
C LYS A 426 -3.67 -71.15 52.52
N HIS A 427 -4.99 -70.97 52.72
CA HIS A 427 -5.79 -71.87 53.55
C HIS A 427 -5.80 -73.30 53.02
N ILE A 428 -6.02 -73.49 51.72
CA ILE A 428 -5.99 -74.81 51.09
C ILE A 428 -4.63 -75.48 51.34
N LYS A 429 -3.53 -74.76 51.15
CA LYS A 429 -2.18 -75.29 51.39
C LYS A 429 -1.93 -75.70 52.84
N ILE A 430 -2.50 -74.97 53.80
CA ILE A 430 -2.44 -75.35 55.22
C ILE A 430 -3.22 -76.64 55.45
N LEU A 431 -4.45 -76.73 54.92
CA LEU A 431 -5.29 -77.92 55.04
C LEU A 431 -4.64 -79.14 54.39
N GLU A 432 -4.00 -79.00 53.23
CA GLU A 432 -3.23 -80.08 52.59
C GLU A 432 -2.11 -80.61 53.49
N LYS A 433 -1.41 -79.72 54.19
CA LYS A 433 -0.37 -80.10 55.16
C LYS A 433 -0.95 -80.83 56.36
N ASP A 434 -2.09 -80.36 56.88
CA ASP A 434 -2.77 -81.00 58.01
C ASP A 434 -3.31 -82.39 57.64
N LEU A 435 -3.88 -82.54 56.44
CA LEU A 435 -4.28 -83.84 55.91
C LEU A 435 -3.09 -84.80 55.80
N ALA A 436 -1.95 -84.34 55.26
CA ALA A 436 -0.75 -85.16 55.19
C ALA A 436 -0.24 -85.58 56.58
N ASN A 437 -0.26 -84.69 57.57
CA ASN A 437 0.08 -85.03 58.95
C ASN A 437 -0.88 -86.08 59.51
N LYS A 438 -2.19 -85.91 59.29
CA LYS A 438 -3.21 -86.87 59.73
C LYS A 438 -3.04 -88.23 59.07
N ASP A 439 -2.65 -88.29 57.79
CA ASP A 439 -2.34 -89.55 57.12
C ASP A 439 -1.14 -90.26 57.77
N THR A 440 -0.12 -89.52 58.22
CA THR A 440 1.00 -90.11 58.97
C THR A 440 0.58 -90.62 60.36
N GLU A 441 -0.28 -89.89 61.07
CA GLU A 441 -0.86 -90.35 62.35
C GLU A 441 -1.68 -91.64 62.14
N ILE A 442 -2.51 -91.69 61.10
CA ILE A 442 -3.29 -92.87 60.74
C ILE A 442 -2.36 -94.05 60.41
N ALA A 443 -1.27 -93.82 59.67
CA ALA A 443 -0.29 -94.86 59.35
C ALA A 443 0.40 -95.39 60.62
N GLN A 444 0.75 -94.51 61.56
CA GLN A 444 1.30 -94.90 62.87
C GLN A 444 0.30 -95.72 63.68
N CYS A 445 -0.96 -95.28 63.78
CA CYS A 445 -2.02 -96.04 64.44
C CYS A 445 -2.23 -97.41 63.80
N LYS A 446 -2.24 -97.50 62.46
CA LYS A 446 -2.32 -98.77 61.73
C LYS A 446 -1.15 -99.69 62.07
N ALA A 447 0.08 -99.18 62.10
CA ALA A 447 1.26 -99.95 62.47
C ALA A 447 1.17 -100.47 63.91
N HIS A 448 0.73 -99.64 64.85
CA HIS A 448 0.54 -100.04 66.25
C HIS A 448 -0.54 -101.12 66.39
N ILE A 449 -1.67 -101.00 65.68
CA ILE A 449 -2.71 -102.03 65.68
C ILE A 449 -2.18 -103.35 65.10
N LEU A 450 -1.36 -103.30 64.04
CA LEU A 450 -0.74 -104.49 63.46
C LEU A 450 0.23 -105.16 64.44
N GLU A 451 1.06 -104.38 65.14
CA GLU A 451 1.95 -104.88 66.20
C GLU A 451 1.16 -105.57 67.31
N LEU A 452 0.11 -104.93 67.83
CA LEU A 452 -0.79 -105.53 68.82
C LEU A 452 -1.47 -106.80 68.31
N THR A 453 -1.85 -106.86 67.03
CA THR A 453 -2.46 -108.04 66.42
C THR A 453 -1.47 -109.19 66.35
N VAL A 454 -0.22 -108.93 65.95
CA VAL A 454 0.85 -109.94 65.95
C VAL A 454 1.14 -110.44 67.37
N HIS A 455 1.17 -109.56 68.37
CA HIS A 455 1.30 -109.97 69.76
C HIS A 455 0.14 -110.87 70.21
N ALA A 456 -1.10 -110.49 69.90
CA ALA A 456 -2.28 -111.29 70.23
C ALA A 456 -2.29 -112.66 69.52
N GLU A 457 -1.88 -112.72 68.24
CA GLU A 457 -1.75 -113.97 67.49
C GLU A 457 -0.64 -114.87 68.03
N ALA A 458 0.51 -114.29 68.40
CA ALA A 458 1.60 -115.02 69.03
C ALA A 458 1.15 -115.66 70.36
N GLU A 459 0.48 -114.89 71.23
CA GLU A 459 -0.10 -115.40 72.47
C GLU A 459 -1.14 -116.50 72.20
N ALA A 460 -2.08 -116.27 71.27
CA ALA A 460 -3.07 -117.27 70.89
C ALA A 460 -2.43 -118.57 70.37
N SER A 461 -1.34 -118.47 69.61
CA SER A 461 -0.59 -119.63 69.13
C SER A 461 0.11 -120.38 70.26
N GLU A 462 0.65 -119.67 71.26
CA GLU A 462 1.27 -120.26 72.44
C GLU A 462 0.25 -121.05 73.27
N TYR A 463 -0.95 -120.48 73.48
CA TYR A 463 -2.06 -121.20 74.12
C TYR A 463 -2.44 -122.46 73.33
N LYS A 464 -2.48 -122.39 72.00
CA LYS A 464 -2.77 -123.56 71.15
C LYS A 464 -1.71 -124.67 71.27
N TYR A 465 -0.42 -124.31 71.37
CA TYR A 465 0.65 -125.28 71.63
C TYR A 465 0.55 -125.89 73.03
N LYS A 466 0.26 -125.08 74.06
CA LYS A 466 0.02 -125.54 75.43
C LYS A 466 -1.19 -126.48 75.51
N ASP A 467 -2.30 -126.16 74.85
CA ASP A 467 -3.48 -127.03 74.77
C ASP A 467 -3.15 -128.35 74.05
N SER A 468 -2.41 -128.30 72.95
CA SER A 468 -1.98 -129.51 72.23
C SER A 468 -1.06 -130.38 73.09
N PHE A 469 -0.13 -129.77 73.83
CA PHE A 469 0.75 -130.44 74.78
C PHE A 469 -0.02 -131.04 75.96
N PHE A 470 -1.01 -130.32 76.50
CA PHE A 470 -1.85 -130.80 77.58
C PHE A 470 -2.72 -131.97 77.11
N MET A 471 -3.29 -131.91 75.91
CA MET A 471 -4.04 -133.01 75.30
C MET A 471 -3.16 -134.25 75.05
N PHE A 472 -1.89 -134.08 74.64
CA PHE A 472 -0.95 -135.19 74.47
C PHE A 472 -0.62 -135.87 75.81
N ASN A 473 -0.26 -135.09 76.84
CA ASN A 473 -0.02 -135.63 78.18
C ASN A 473 -1.27 -136.27 78.79
N PHE A 474 -2.45 -135.67 78.58
CA PHE A 474 -3.72 -136.23 79.04
C PHE A 474 -4.01 -137.58 78.36
N ALA A 475 -3.73 -137.71 77.05
CA ALA A 475 -3.84 -138.98 76.34
C ALA A 475 -2.86 -140.04 76.88
N GLU A 476 -1.63 -139.65 77.22
CA GLU A 476 -0.61 -140.54 77.80
C GLU A 476 -1.01 -141.05 79.20
N VAL A 477 -1.50 -140.14 80.06
CA VAL A 477 -2.06 -140.50 81.37
C VAL A 477 -3.31 -141.39 81.23
N HIS A 478 -4.20 -141.09 80.28
CA HIS A 478 -5.39 -141.90 80.02
C HIS A 478 -5.02 -143.30 79.50
N MET A 479 -3.98 -143.44 78.66
CA MET A 479 -3.43 -144.73 78.21
C MET A 479 -2.88 -145.54 79.39
N LEU A 480 -2.11 -144.91 80.28
CA LEU A 480 -1.62 -145.55 81.50
C LEU A 480 -2.77 -145.99 82.41
N PHE A 481 -3.75 -145.10 82.66
CA PHE A 481 -4.90 -145.41 83.51
C PHE A 481 -5.75 -146.54 82.91
N SER A 482 -5.96 -146.54 81.60
CA SER A 482 -6.66 -147.61 80.88
C SER A 482 -5.93 -148.95 80.99
N SER A 483 -4.59 -148.95 80.93
CA SER A 483 -3.78 -150.16 81.13
C SER A 483 -3.90 -150.71 82.55
N VAL A 484 -3.82 -149.85 83.57
CA VAL A 484 -3.96 -150.23 84.98
C VAL A 484 -5.37 -150.74 85.26
N LEU A 485 -6.39 -150.05 84.75
CA LEU A 485 -7.79 -150.48 84.88
C LEU A 485 -8.01 -151.84 84.22
N PHE A 486 -7.41 -152.08 83.05
CA PHE A 486 -7.43 -153.39 82.40
C PHE A 486 -6.81 -154.48 83.29
N PHE A 487 -5.63 -154.24 83.90
CA PHE A 487 -5.00 -155.17 84.83
C PHE A 487 -5.86 -155.43 86.10
N VAL A 488 -6.49 -154.39 86.66
CA VAL A 488 -7.37 -154.49 87.82
C VAL A 488 -8.63 -155.30 87.49
N ILE A 489 -9.30 -155.00 86.37
CA ILE A 489 -10.48 -155.72 85.91
C ILE A 489 -10.12 -157.19 85.62
N CYS A 490 -8.99 -157.45 84.97
CA CYS A 490 -8.55 -158.82 84.67
C CYS A 490 -8.24 -159.62 85.95
N SER A 491 -7.64 -158.96 86.96
CA SER A 491 -7.39 -159.56 88.28
C SER A 491 -8.69 -159.87 89.03
N LEU A 492 -9.67 -158.96 89.01
CA LEU A 492 -11.01 -159.17 89.59
C LEU A 492 -11.77 -160.32 88.89
N LYS A 493 -11.66 -160.42 87.56
CA LYS A 493 -12.29 -161.49 86.79
C LYS A 493 -11.70 -162.86 87.13
N LEU A 494 -10.39 -162.94 87.38
CA LEU A 494 -9.70 -164.15 87.83
C LEU A 494 -10.10 -164.57 89.26
N THR A 495 -10.21 -163.63 90.19
CA THR A 495 -10.63 -163.93 91.57
C THR A 495 -12.10 -164.33 91.65
N LEU A 496 -12.99 -163.65 90.93
CA LEU A 496 -14.40 -164.03 90.81
C LEU A 496 -14.55 -165.42 90.18
N SER A 497 -13.79 -165.73 89.11
CA SER A 497 -13.79 -167.06 88.48
C SER A 497 -13.32 -168.18 89.41
N ARG A 498 -12.34 -167.90 90.28
CA ARG A 498 -11.89 -168.84 91.32
C ARG A 498 -12.95 -169.06 92.40
N SER A 499 -13.58 -167.98 92.87
CA SER A 499 -14.65 -168.03 93.87
C SER A 499 -15.89 -168.80 93.36
N TRP A 500 -16.29 -168.54 92.11
CA TRP A 500 -17.41 -169.25 91.46
C TRP A 500 -17.15 -170.75 91.32
N ARG A 501 -15.91 -171.15 90.95
CA ARG A 501 -15.52 -172.58 90.90
C ARG A 501 -15.57 -173.26 92.27
N GLN A 502 -15.12 -172.59 93.33
CA GLN A 502 -15.23 -173.12 94.69
C GLN A 502 -16.68 -173.25 95.16
N TRP A 503 -17.54 -172.30 94.81
CA TRP A 503 -18.98 -172.37 95.12
C TRP A 503 -19.67 -173.52 94.38
N LEU A 504 -19.40 -173.71 93.09
CA LEU A 504 -19.97 -174.81 92.30
C LEU A 504 -19.57 -176.19 92.84
N ASN A 505 -18.33 -176.35 93.31
CA ASN A 505 -17.86 -177.60 93.91
C ASN A 505 -18.56 -177.90 95.24
N ARG A 506 -18.83 -176.88 96.08
CA ARG A 506 -19.62 -177.03 97.31
C ARG A 506 -21.06 -177.46 97.03
N LEU A 507 -21.67 -176.94 95.98
CA LEU A 507 -23.02 -177.34 95.53
C LEU A 507 -23.08 -178.80 95.09
N LYS A 508 -22.09 -179.27 94.32
CA LYS A 508 -21.99 -180.68 93.92
C LYS A 508 -21.85 -181.62 95.13
N GLN A 509 -21.05 -181.24 96.14
CA GLN A 509 -20.92 -182.02 97.38
C GLN A 509 -22.23 -182.09 98.18
N LYS A 510 -22.97 -180.98 98.29
CA LYS A 510 -24.29 -180.97 98.96
C LYS A 510 -25.29 -181.89 98.24
N ARG A 511 -25.30 -181.91 96.90
CA ARG A 511 -26.17 -182.80 96.10
C ARG A 511 -25.85 -184.29 96.34
N HIS A 512 -24.57 -184.66 96.42
CA HIS A 512 -24.17 -186.04 96.70
C HIS A 512 -24.45 -186.48 98.15
N ARG A 513 -24.54 -185.55 99.10
CA ARG A 513 -24.93 -185.85 100.48
C ARG A 513 -26.44 -186.07 100.58
N ALA A 514 -27.24 -185.20 99.96
CA ALA A 514 -28.70 -185.32 99.91
C ALA A 514 -29.16 -186.62 99.20
N MET A 515 -28.48 -187.06 98.13
CA MET A 515 -28.84 -188.34 97.48
C MET A 515 -28.52 -189.59 98.32
N ARG A 516 -27.56 -189.53 99.25
CA ARG A 516 -27.24 -190.67 100.13
C ARG A 516 -28.20 -190.79 101.30
N GLU A 517 -28.64 -189.65 101.85
CA GLU A 517 -29.64 -189.60 102.92
C GLU A 517 -31.02 -190.12 102.46
N PHE A 518 -31.35 -190.00 101.17
CA PHE A 518 -32.60 -190.52 100.60
C PHE A 518 -32.64 -192.06 100.44
N GLN A 519 -31.51 -192.77 100.52
CA GLN A 519 -31.45 -194.24 100.41
C GLN A 519 -31.48 -194.98 101.75
N GLN A 520 -31.53 -194.28 102.89
CA GLN A 520 -31.34 -194.86 104.23
C GLN A 520 -32.59 -194.79 105.14
N ILE A 521 -33.76 -194.46 104.59
CA ILE A 521 -35.08 -194.50 105.29
C ILE A 521 -35.97 -195.61 104.69
N ASN A 522 -35.35 -196.73 104.28
CA ASN A 522 -36.00 -198.01 103.97
C ASN A 522 -35.33 -199.10 104.79
#